data_AF-A0A7K0FTY7-F1
#
_entry.id   AF-A0A7K0FTY7-F1
#
_cell.length_a   1.000
_cell.length_b   1.000
_cell.length_c   1.000
_cell.angle_alpha   90.00
_cell.angle_beta   90.00
_cell.angle_gamma   90.00
#
_symmetry.space_group_name_H-M   'P 1'
#
loop_
_entity.id
_entity.type
_entity.pdbx_description
1 polymer ?
#
loop_
_entity_poly.entity_id
_entity_poly.type
_entity_poly.pdbx_seq_one_letter_code
_entity_poly.pdbx_strand_id
1 'polypeptide(L)'
;MKKRYQFLFLTLTIIGLSSCARKTDQDRAIDLVKLKYENSDQKLNFKNSSLDSLYNIEPKAYADSIRKGNELDSVLAVLESEIEHLSQKESDSVGMISARLTKDRYRLLETAKVKPQFIGWKLTGVKPADTKSNELSFKFDKGITVIVP
;
A
#
# COMPACT_ATOMS: atom_id res chain seq x y z
N MET A 1 23.57 8.26 55.11
CA MET A 1 22.38 8.69 54.34
C MET A 1 22.70 9.37 53.00
N LYS A 2 23.88 9.98 52.78
CA LYS A 2 24.24 10.67 51.52
C LYS A 2 24.31 9.78 50.26
N LYS A 3 24.73 8.50 50.37
CA LYS A 3 24.87 7.58 49.23
C LYS A 3 23.55 7.11 48.60
N ARG A 4 22.43 7.13 49.35
CA ARG A 4 21.10 6.73 48.83
C ARG A 4 20.47 7.83 47.96
N TYR A 5 20.69 9.10 48.31
CA TYR A 5 20.22 10.24 47.51
C TYR A 5 20.98 10.37 46.19
N GLN A 6 22.28 10.06 46.16
CA GLN A 6 23.05 10.04 44.91
C GLN A 6 22.58 8.95 43.94
N PHE A 7 22.19 7.77 44.45
CA PHE A 7 21.65 6.70 43.61
C PHE A 7 20.25 7.06 43.06
N LEU A 8 19.41 7.71 43.86
CA LEU A 8 18.09 8.21 43.44
C LEU A 8 18.17 9.35 42.41
N PHE A 9 19.18 10.22 42.49
CA PHE A 9 19.39 11.28 41.50
C PHE A 9 19.91 10.75 40.16
N LEU A 10 20.71 9.69 40.19
CA LEU A 10 21.25 9.03 39.00
C LEU A 10 20.18 8.24 38.22
N THR A 11 19.26 7.58 38.92
CA THR A 11 18.14 6.88 38.26
C THR A 11 17.13 7.84 37.65
N LEU A 12 16.88 9.01 38.28
CA LEU A 12 15.96 10.02 37.76
C LEU A 12 16.47 10.70 36.47
N THR A 13 17.79 10.85 36.34
CA THR A 13 18.42 11.45 35.15
C THR A 13 18.46 10.49 33.95
N ILE A 14 18.57 9.18 34.17
CA ILE A 14 18.52 8.18 33.10
C ILE A 14 17.10 8.07 32.50
N ILE A 15 16.05 8.21 33.31
CA ILE A 15 14.64 8.19 32.83
C ILE A 15 14.32 9.42 31.97
N GLY A 16 14.94 10.57 32.26
CA GLY A 16 14.72 11.82 31.52
C GLY A 16 15.27 11.84 30.09
N LEU A 17 16.24 10.99 29.76
CA LEU A 17 16.87 10.94 28.43
C LEU A 17 16.13 10.01 27.44
N SER A 18 15.25 9.14 27.93
CA SER A 18 14.51 8.17 27.10
C SER A 18 13.26 8.72 26.40
N SER A 19 12.86 9.98 26.66
CA SER A 19 11.58 10.51 26.16
C SER A 19 11.69 11.42 24.93
N CYS A 20 12.82 11.41 24.21
CA CYS A 20 12.85 11.94 22.85
C CYS A 20 12.27 10.89 21.89
N ALA A 21 11.02 10.49 22.11
CA ALA A 21 10.32 9.56 21.24
C ALA A 21 10.17 10.23 19.86
N ARG A 22 10.88 9.70 18.87
CA ARG A 22 10.78 10.18 17.49
C ARG A 22 9.35 9.93 17.02
N LYS A 23 8.65 10.99 16.59
CA LYS A 23 7.30 10.89 16.05
C LYS A 23 7.26 9.85 14.92
N THR A 24 6.24 9.01 14.93
CA THR A 24 6.01 8.07 13.83
C THR A 24 5.57 8.83 12.59
N ASP A 25 5.67 8.19 11.43
CA ASP A 25 5.17 8.76 10.17
C ASP A 25 3.66 9.03 10.22
N GLN A 26 2.90 8.17 10.93
CA GLN A 26 1.49 8.40 11.19
C GLN A 26 1.25 9.67 12.05
N ASP A 27 2.04 9.87 13.11
CA ASP A 27 1.94 11.08 13.93
C ASP A 27 2.22 12.34 13.10
N ARG A 28 3.24 12.30 12.25
CA ARG A 28 3.59 13.40 11.34
C ARG A 28 2.46 13.71 10.35
N ALA A 29 1.83 12.68 9.79
CA ALA A 29 0.69 12.82 8.88
C ALA A 29 -0.53 13.43 9.59
N ILE A 30 -0.82 12.96 10.82
CA ILE A 30 -1.91 13.49 11.64
C ILE A 30 -1.65 14.98 11.97
N ASP A 31 -0.43 15.34 12.33
CA ASP A 31 -0.07 16.73 12.66
C ASP A 31 -0.27 17.66 11.45
N LEU A 32 0.13 17.24 10.25
CA LEU A 32 -0.11 18.01 9.02
C LEU A 32 -1.61 18.22 8.76
N VAL A 33 -2.43 17.18 9.00
CA VAL A 33 -3.89 17.30 8.85
C VAL A 33 -4.45 18.22 9.92
N LYS A 34 -4.03 18.09 11.18
CA LYS A 34 -4.47 18.99 12.26
C LYS A 34 -4.14 20.45 11.94
N LEU A 35 -2.93 20.74 11.47
CA LEU A 35 -2.52 22.09 11.06
C LEU A 35 -3.42 22.65 9.94
N LYS A 36 -3.77 21.82 8.95
CA LYS A 36 -4.69 22.22 7.87
C LYS A 36 -6.09 22.57 8.38
N TYR A 37 -6.54 21.94 9.46
CA TYR A 37 -7.88 22.12 10.04
C TYR A 37 -7.87 22.94 11.33
N GLU A 38 -6.75 23.55 11.70
CA GLU A 38 -6.60 24.26 12.98
C GLU A 38 -7.60 25.42 13.13
N ASN A 39 -7.86 26.12 12.02
CA ASN A 39 -8.82 27.24 11.95
C ASN A 39 -10.21 26.82 11.46
N SER A 40 -10.47 25.52 11.33
CA SER A 40 -11.76 25.01 10.87
C SER A 40 -12.64 24.65 12.08
N ASP A 41 -13.92 24.99 12.02
CA ASP A 41 -14.91 24.58 13.03
C ASP A 41 -15.08 23.06 13.11
N GLN A 42 -14.74 22.35 12.03
CA GLN A 42 -14.76 20.90 11.97
C GLN A 42 -13.57 20.26 12.70
N LYS A 43 -13.82 19.70 13.88
CA LYS A 43 -12.84 18.87 14.60
C LYS A 43 -12.73 17.48 13.98
N LEU A 44 -11.52 16.94 13.95
CA LEU A 44 -11.22 15.62 13.40
C LEU A 44 -10.82 14.63 14.49
N ASN A 45 -11.26 13.38 14.32
CA ASN A 45 -10.97 12.23 15.15
C ASN A 45 -10.10 11.23 14.38
N PHE A 46 -8.96 10.87 14.96
CA PHE A 46 -7.93 10.00 14.38
C PHE A 46 -7.81 8.66 15.13
N LYS A 47 -8.71 8.34 16.07
CA LYS A 47 -8.59 7.15 16.94
C LYS A 47 -8.38 5.84 16.17
N ASN A 48 -9.03 5.70 15.01
CA ASN A 48 -8.98 4.52 14.16
C ASN A 48 -8.23 4.79 12.84
N SER A 49 -7.40 5.85 12.78
CA SER A 49 -6.69 6.16 11.56
C SER A 49 -5.53 5.20 11.32
N SER A 50 -5.31 4.85 10.05
CA SER A 50 -4.14 4.07 9.59
C SER A 50 -3.37 4.86 8.55
N LEU A 51 -2.04 4.74 8.55
CA LEU A 51 -1.20 5.26 7.50
C LEU A 51 -0.72 4.12 6.60
N ASP A 52 -1.23 4.11 5.37
CA ASP A 52 -0.92 3.08 4.39
C ASP A 52 0.08 3.61 3.35
N SER A 53 1.03 2.78 2.93
CA SER A 53 1.92 3.11 1.82
C SER A 53 1.14 3.12 0.51
N LEU A 54 1.34 4.16 -0.30
CA LEU A 54 0.71 4.30 -1.60
C LEU A 54 1.72 3.98 -2.71
N TYR A 55 1.29 3.14 -3.64
CA TYR A 55 2.07 2.76 -4.82
C TYR A 55 1.33 3.16 -6.11
N ASN A 56 2.07 3.39 -7.19
CA ASN A 56 1.51 3.57 -8.53
C ASN A 56 0.76 2.31 -9.02
N ILE A 57 1.23 1.13 -8.60
CA ILE A 57 0.59 -0.17 -8.72
C ILE A 57 0.89 -0.96 -7.45
N GLU A 58 -0.13 -1.60 -6.89
CA GLU A 58 0.04 -2.43 -5.70
C GLU A 58 1.10 -3.52 -5.93
N PRO A 59 2.12 -3.68 -5.05
CA PRO A 59 3.16 -4.68 -5.22
C PRO A 59 2.61 -6.10 -5.40
N LYS A 60 1.52 -6.42 -4.70
CA LYS A 60 0.82 -7.69 -4.81
C LYS A 60 0.19 -7.87 -6.21
N ALA A 61 -0.48 -6.86 -6.73
CA ALA A 61 -1.10 -6.91 -8.06
C ALA A 61 -0.05 -7.09 -9.17
N TYR A 62 1.10 -6.44 -9.03
CA TYR A 62 2.24 -6.66 -9.92
C TYR A 62 2.76 -8.10 -9.85
N ALA A 63 3.02 -8.62 -8.64
CA ALA A 63 3.51 -9.98 -8.45
C ALA A 63 2.54 -11.04 -8.99
N ASP A 64 1.24 -10.85 -8.75
CA ASP A 64 0.18 -11.71 -9.28
C ASP A 64 0.11 -11.67 -10.81
N SER A 65 0.34 -10.50 -11.42
CA SER A 65 0.35 -10.35 -12.88
C SER A 65 1.51 -11.12 -13.53
N ILE A 66 2.71 -11.04 -12.94
CA ILE A 66 3.87 -11.81 -13.38
C ILE A 66 3.61 -13.31 -13.23
N ARG A 67 3.16 -13.75 -12.05
CA ARG A 67 2.90 -15.17 -11.76
C ARG A 67 1.88 -15.75 -12.75
N LYS A 68 0.75 -15.07 -12.92
CA LYS A 68 -0.30 -15.52 -13.85
C LYS A 68 0.19 -15.51 -15.30
N GLY A 69 1.05 -14.57 -15.67
CA GLY A 69 1.71 -14.57 -16.97
C GLY A 69 2.52 -15.85 -17.21
N ASN A 70 3.34 -16.24 -16.24
CA ASN A 70 4.15 -17.45 -16.34
C ASN A 70 3.29 -18.72 -16.34
N GLU A 71 2.19 -18.75 -15.56
CA GLU A 71 1.23 -19.85 -15.59
C GLU A 71 0.58 -20.00 -16.97
N LEU A 72 0.24 -18.89 -17.63
CA LEU A 72 -0.30 -18.91 -18.99
C LEU A 72 0.72 -19.43 -20.01
N ASP A 73 2.00 -19.11 -19.86
CA ASP A 73 3.05 -19.62 -20.77
C ASP A 73 3.09 -21.16 -20.73
N SER A 74 3.01 -21.77 -19.55
CA SER A 74 2.95 -23.22 -19.39
C SER A 74 1.68 -23.83 -20.01
N VAL A 75 0.52 -23.18 -19.84
CA VAL A 75 -0.74 -23.66 -20.41
C VAL A 75 -0.72 -23.56 -21.93
N LEU A 76 -0.21 -22.45 -22.48
CA LEU A 76 -0.10 -22.27 -23.93
C LEU A 76 0.79 -23.33 -24.57
N ALA A 77 1.94 -23.65 -23.95
CA ALA A 77 2.82 -24.71 -24.43
C ALA A 77 2.13 -26.09 -24.48
N VAL A 78 1.31 -26.42 -23.47
CA VAL A 78 0.52 -27.67 -23.48
C VAL A 78 -0.51 -27.64 -24.61
N LEU A 79 -1.28 -26.56 -24.74
CA LEU A 79 -2.30 -26.45 -25.79
C LEU A 79 -1.69 -26.52 -27.19
N GLU A 80 -0.52 -25.93 -27.41
CA GLU A 80 0.22 -26.02 -28.67
C GLU A 80 0.60 -27.47 -28.98
N SER A 81 1.09 -28.23 -27.99
CA SER A 81 1.42 -29.64 -28.18
C SER A 81 0.20 -30.54 -28.44
N GLU A 82 -0.95 -30.21 -27.83
CA GLU A 82 -2.19 -30.97 -28.02
C GLU A 82 -2.81 -30.72 -29.39
N ILE A 83 -2.74 -29.48 -29.92
CA ILE A 83 -3.30 -29.10 -31.23
C ILE A 83 -2.80 -30.02 -32.36
N GLU A 84 -1.53 -30.44 -32.32
CA GLU A 84 -0.92 -31.30 -33.36
C GLU A 84 -1.55 -32.69 -33.44
N HIS A 85 -2.27 -33.13 -32.41
CA HIS A 85 -2.86 -34.47 -32.30
C HIS A 85 -4.38 -34.49 -32.44
N LEU A 86 -5.01 -33.33 -32.65
CA LEU A 86 -6.47 -33.20 -32.69
C LEU A 86 -7.03 -33.25 -34.12
N SER A 87 -8.31 -33.60 -34.23
CA SER A 87 -9.03 -33.40 -35.50
C SER A 87 -9.18 -31.90 -35.81
N GLN A 88 -9.40 -31.54 -37.08
CA GLN A 88 -9.50 -30.13 -37.49
C GLN A 88 -10.49 -29.32 -36.64
N LYS A 89 -11.67 -29.87 -36.37
CA LYS A 89 -12.72 -29.18 -35.59
C LYS A 89 -12.30 -28.93 -34.15
N GLU A 90 -11.60 -29.89 -33.54
CA GLU A 90 -11.10 -29.78 -32.17
C GLU A 90 -9.91 -28.81 -32.10
N SER A 91 -8.99 -28.91 -33.07
CA SER A 91 -7.89 -27.98 -33.26
C SER A 91 -8.37 -26.54 -33.40
N ASP A 92 -9.39 -26.26 -34.21
CA ASP A 92 -9.95 -24.91 -34.37
C ASP A 92 -10.48 -24.34 -33.03
N SER A 93 -11.15 -25.18 -32.24
CA SER A 93 -11.65 -24.81 -30.91
C SER A 93 -10.52 -24.53 -29.92
N VAL A 94 -9.50 -25.38 -29.88
CA VAL A 94 -8.31 -25.18 -29.02
C VAL A 94 -7.52 -23.96 -29.46
N GLY A 95 -7.39 -23.72 -30.77
CA GLY A 95 -6.78 -22.53 -31.34
C GLY A 95 -7.46 -21.23 -30.89
N MET A 96 -8.80 -21.20 -30.83
CA MET A 96 -9.54 -20.04 -30.30
C MET A 96 -9.26 -19.79 -28.81
N ILE A 97 -9.14 -20.85 -28.01
CA ILE A 97 -8.80 -20.76 -26.59
C ILE A 97 -7.37 -20.24 -26.43
N SER A 98 -6.42 -20.83 -27.15
CA SER A 98 -5.01 -20.42 -27.15
C SER A 98 -4.86 -18.93 -27.53
N ALA A 99 -5.56 -18.47 -28.56
CA ALA A 99 -5.56 -17.06 -28.96
C ALA A 99 -6.09 -16.12 -27.85
N ARG A 100 -7.15 -16.52 -27.14
CA ARG A 100 -7.68 -15.74 -26.01
C ARG A 100 -6.69 -15.68 -24.85
N LEU A 101 -6.09 -16.80 -24.48
CA LEU A 101 -5.10 -16.88 -23.41
C LEU A 101 -3.84 -16.09 -23.74
N THR A 102 -3.39 -16.13 -25.00
CA THR A 102 -2.29 -15.31 -25.52
C THR A 102 -2.59 -13.81 -25.37
N LYS A 103 -3.82 -13.37 -25.69
CA LYS A 103 -4.22 -11.98 -25.48
C LYS A 103 -4.20 -11.58 -24.00
N ASP A 104 -4.67 -12.46 -23.13
CA ASP A 104 -4.62 -12.23 -21.68
C ASP A 104 -3.17 -12.16 -21.18
N ARG A 105 -2.28 -13.00 -21.70
CA ARG A 105 -0.85 -12.98 -21.41
C ARG A 105 -0.23 -11.63 -21.77
N TYR A 106 -0.51 -11.10 -22.96
CA TYR A 106 -0.04 -9.77 -23.36
C TYR A 106 -0.57 -8.67 -22.44
N ARG A 107 -1.85 -8.72 -22.06
CA ARG A 107 -2.40 -7.74 -21.11
C ARG A 107 -1.69 -7.78 -19.75
N LEU A 108 -1.36 -8.96 -19.25
CA LEU A 108 -0.59 -9.11 -18.01
C LEU A 108 0.85 -8.58 -18.15
N LEU A 109 1.49 -8.78 -19.31
CA LEU A 109 2.81 -8.19 -19.61
C LEU A 109 2.76 -6.67 -19.60
N GLU A 110 1.75 -6.06 -20.22
CA GLU A 110 1.60 -4.59 -20.22
C GLU A 110 1.45 -4.05 -18.80
N THR A 111 0.60 -4.66 -17.98
CA THR A 111 0.47 -4.29 -16.56
C THR A 111 1.80 -4.43 -15.82
N ALA A 112 2.57 -5.48 -16.12
CA ALA A 112 3.84 -5.75 -15.47
C ALA A 112 5.03 -4.94 -16.02
N LYS A 113 4.87 -4.17 -17.10
CA LYS A 113 5.90 -3.18 -17.50
C LYS A 113 6.03 -2.07 -16.47
N VAL A 114 4.95 -1.74 -15.78
CA VAL A 114 4.93 -0.72 -14.73
C VAL A 114 5.33 -1.38 -13.42
N LYS A 115 6.56 -1.11 -12.96
CA LYS A 115 7.03 -1.62 -11.67
C LYS A 115 6.35 -0.88 -10.51
N PRO A 116 6.09 -1.56 -9.38
CA PRO A 116 5.66 -0.91 -8.15
C PRO A 116 6.68 0.13 -7.72
N GLN A 117 6.21 1.35 -7.54
CA GLN A 117 6.98 2.47 -7.06
C GLN A 117 6.19 3.12 -5.94
N PHE A 118 6.86 3.26 -4.79
CA PHE A 118 6.34 4.01 -3.68
C PHE A 118 6.19 5.48 -4.09
N ILE A 119 4.96 6.00 -4.07
CA ILE A 119 4.63 7.36 -4.50
C ILE A 119 4.27 8.29 -3.33
N GLY A 120 3.91 7.74 -2.17
CA GLY A 120 3.52 8.55 -1.03
C GLY A 120 2.75 7.75 0.01
N TRP A 121 2.04 8.46 0.87
CA TRP A 121 1.28 7.85 1.95
C TRP A 121 -0.19 8.20 1.86
N LYS A 122 -1.05 7.36 2.46
CA LYS A 122 -2.48 7.65 2.60
C LYS A 122 -2.91 7.42 4.03
N LEU A 123 -3.36 8.49 4.69
CA LEU A 123 -4.01 8.41 5.99
C LEU A 123 -5.50 8.15 5.78
N THR A 124 -6.00 7.04 6.30
CA THR A 124 -7.41 6.61 6.21
C THR A 124 -8.05 6.56 7.59
N GLY A 125 -9.37 6.34 7.68
CA GLY A 125 -10.07 6.19 8.96
C GLY A 125 -10.25 7.47 9.78
N VAL A 126 -10.03 8.65 9.17
CA VAL A 126 -10.24 9.95 9.82
C VAL A 126 -11.73 10.29 9.79
N LYS A 127 -12.31 10.69 10.93
CA LYS A 127 -13.74 11.05 11.01
C LYS A 127 -13.91 12.46 11.55
N PRO A 128 -14.90 13.24 11.11
CA PRO A 128 -15.29 14.42 11.85
C PRO A 128 -15.81 14.02 13.23
N ALA A 129 -15.51 14.82 14.25
CA ALA A 129 -15.87 14.51 15.63
C ALA A 129 -17.40 14.53 15.87
N ASP A 130 -18.11 15.42 15.15
CA ASP A 130 -19.49 15.79 15.47
C ASP A 130 -20.54 15.19 14.53
N THR A 131 -20.16 14.30 13.60
CA THR A 131 -21.10 13.72 12.62
C THR A 131 -20.88 12.23 12.37
N LYS A 132 -21.96 11.52 12.01
CA LYS A 132 -21.91 10.17 11.40
C LYS A 132 -21.48 10.26 9.92
N SER A 133 -20.58 11.17 9.57
CA SER A 133 -20.17 11.32 8.17
C SER A 133 -19.29 10.16 7.73
N ASN A 134 -19.14 10.05 6.41
CA ASN A 134 -18.18 9.15 5.79
C ASN A 134 -16.76 9.46 6.24
N GLU A 135 -15.92 8.43 6.23
CA GLU A 135 -14.49 8.53 6.55
C GLU A 135 -13.78 9.43 5.54
N LEU A 136 -12.95 10.32 6.05
CA LEU A 136 -12.03 11.15 5.28
C LEU A 136 -10.72 10.39 5.09
N SER A 137 -10.07 10.66 3.95
CA SER A 137 -8.72 10.20 3.69
C SER A 137 -7.87 11.32 3.12
N PHE A 138 -6.59 11.30 3.47
CA PHE A 138 -5.62 12.31 3.08
C PHE A 138 -4.42 11.61 2.47
N LYS A 139 -3.90 12.13 1.36
CA LYS A 139 -2.67 11.62 0.76
C LYS A 139 -1.54 12.58 1.06
N PHE A 140 -0.33 12.04 1.10
CA PHE A 140 0.89 12.79 1.35
C PHE A 140 1.96 12.41 0.34
N ASP A 141 2.89 13.32 0.10
CA ASP A 141 4.13 13.01 -0.59
C ASP A 141 4.96 11.98 0.19
N LYS A 142 6.01 11.44 -0.45
CA LYS A 142 6.88 10.40 0.15
C LYS A 142 7.45 10.80 1.50
N GLY A 143 7.76 12.09 1.67
CA GLY A 143 8.35 12.62 2.89
C GLY A 143 7.35 12.96 3.99
N ILE A 144 6.03 12.91 3.74
CA ILE A 144 5.01 13.44 4.66
C ILE A 144 5.36 14.88 5.03
N THR A 145 5.55 15.71 4.01
CA THR A 145 5.84 17.14 4.12
C THR A 145 4.62 17.97 3.75
N VAL A 146 3.79 17.47 2.83
CA VAL A 146 2.60 18.17 2.35
C VAL A 146 1.45 17.19 2.07
N ILE A 147 0.21 17.68 2.23
CA ILE A 147 -0.98 16.96 1.77
C ILE A 147 -1.10 17.15 0.26
N VAL A 148 -1.20 16.05 -0.48
CA VAL A 148 -1.32 16.04 -1.95
C VAL A 148 -2.75 15.68 -2.38
N PRO A 149 -3.19 16.06 -3.60
CA PRO A 149 -4.49 15.66 -4.17
C PRO A 149 -4.70 14.14 -4.31
#